data_AF-A0A2A7GWH2-F1
#
_entry.id   AF-A0A2A7GWH2-F1
#
_cell.length_a   1.000
_cell.length_b   1.000
_cell.length_c   1.000
_cell.angle_alpha   90.00
_cell.angle_beta   90.00
_cell.angle_gamma   90.00
#
_symmetry.space_group_name_H-M   'P 1'
#
loop_
_entity.id
_entity.type
_entity.pdbx_description
1 polymer ?
#
loop_
_entity_poly.entity_id
_entity_poly.type
_entity_poly.pdbx_seq_one_letter_code
_entity_poly.pdbx_strand_id
1 'polypeptide(L)'
;MKNFFYQKWWLVSLGIMIIMSMGAIILSHYVNEPTIKTAKEPIDKKIYQQELKSEIDFLTTKYDHIVEREWLPTWTELNSNPGNIHTAELLDKMNNIAQQFNEISKKTDAFKAEEKMKDPALKQKINYFKTAFIAASNCMENAALSVTQGLNNEKTLKDSLENATQSLGLADQNIVMALSTLAELNDILGITKK
;
A
#
# COMPACT_ATOMS: atom_id res chain seq x y z
N MET A 1 -9.36 19.04 2.95
CA MET A 1 -8.38 19.04 4.05
C MET A 1 -7.42 17.89 3.78
N LYS A 2 -6.27 18.24 3.20
CA LYS A 2 -5.20 17.34 2.75
C LYS A 2 -4.04 17.48 3.76
N ASN A 3 -3.32 16.38 4.00
CA ASN A 3 -2.00 16.30 4.64
C ASN A 3 -1.94 16.22 6.17
N PHE A 4 -2.28 15.06 6.76
CA PHE A 4 -1.84 14.72 8.12
C PHE A 4 -0.81 13.57 8.19
N PHE A 5 -0.59 12.81 7.11
CA PHE A 5 0.30 11.65 7.14
C PHE A 5 1.80 11.93 6.92
N TYR A 6 2.17 13.15 6.52
CA TYR A 6 3.58 13.47 6.23
C TYR A 6 4.38 14.03 7.42
N GLN A 7 3.76 14.37 8.54
CA GLN A 7 4.45 15.12 9.60
C GLN A 7 5.13 14.28 10.68
N LYS A 8 4.86 12.97 10.78
CA LYS A 8 5.38 12.15 11.90
C LYS A 8 6.65 11.35 11.59
N TRP A 9 7.11 11.33 10.33
CA TRP A 9 8.29 10.56 9.89
C TRP A 9 9.53 11.41 9.54
N TRP A 10 9.50 12.72 9.81
CA TRP A 10 10.60 13.64 9.47
C TRP A 10 11.84 13.53 10.40
N LEU A 11 11.75 12.80 11.52
CA LEU A 11 12.83 12.73 12.52
C LEU A 11 13.84 11.58 12.34
N VAL A 12 13.74 10.79 11.27
CA VAL A 12 14.66 9.64 11.02
C VAL A 12 15.65 9.90 9.86
N SER A 13 15.61 11.05 9.19
CA SER A 13 16.42 11.31 7.97
C SER A 13 17.62 12.25 8.14
N LEU A 14 18.14 12.46 9.36
CA LEU A 14 19.44 13.12 9.55
C LEU A 14 20.59 12.10 9.42
N GLY A 15 20.85 11.67 8.19
CA GLY A 15 21.97 10.79 7.89
C GLY A 15 21.95 10.33 6.44
N ILE A 16 22.29 11.24 5.51
CA ILE A 16 23.04 11.04 4.26
C ILE A 16 23.01 12.41 3.56
N MET A 17 23.89 13.30 3.99
CA MET A 17 24.43 14.36 3.14
C MET A 17 25.79 13.85 2.68
N ILE A 18 25.99 13.81 1.36
CA ILE A 18 27.21 13.65 0.55
C ILE A 18 26.91 12.70 -0.61
N ILE A 19 26.61 13.28 -1.77
CA ILE A 19 27.13 13.02 -3.13
C ILE A 19 26.24 13.84 -4.10
N MET A 20 26.47 15.16 -4.13
CA MET A 20 26.04 16.04 -5.22
C MET A 20 27.29 16.68 -5.80
N SER A 21 27.98 16.04 -6.76
CA SER A 21 29.01 16.74 -7.56
C SER A 21 29.51 16.07 -8.84
N MET A 22 28.86 15.04 -9.41
CA MET A 22 29.43 14.36 -10.61
C MET A 22 28.39 13.88 -11.63
N GLY A 23 27.52 14.78 -12.09
CA GLY A 23 26.56 14.49 -13.17
C GLY A 23 26.32 15.62 -14.17
N ALA A 24 27.09 16.71 -14.11
CA ALA A 24 26.84 17.91 -14.93
C ALA A 24 27.66 17.96 -16.26
N ILE A 25 28.33 16.88 -16.66
CA ILE A 25 29.22 16.89 -17.85
C ILE A 25 28.66 16.10 -19.06
N ILE A 26 27.46 15.53 -18.98
CA ILE A 26 26.84 14.85 -20.13
C ILE A 26 25.54 15.57 -20.56
N LEU A 27 25.65 16.87 -20.83
CA LEU A 27 24.55 17.70 -21.36
C LEU A 27 24.96 18.58 -22.55
N SER A 28 25.90 18.17 -23.40
CA SER A 28 26.32 19.02 -24.53
C SER A 28 26.39 18.37 -25.92
N HIS A 29 25.85 17.17 -26.12
CA HIS A 29 25.67 16.64 -27.47
C HIS A 29 24.35 15.89 -27.61
N TYR A 30 23.26 16.61 -27.89
CA TYR A 30 22.17 16.17 -28.77
C TYR A 30 21.25 17.37 -29.02
N VAL A 31 21.63 18.20 -30.00
CA VAL A 31 20.70 19.07 -30.72
C VAL A 31 20.72 18.59 -32.17
N ASN A 32 19.53 18.20 -32.66
CA ASN A 32 19.02 17.98 -34.03
C ASN A 32 17.83 17.00 -33.83
N GLU A 33 16.55 17.24 -34.10
CA GLU A 33 15.74 18.12 -34.95
C GLU A 33 14.29 18.07 -34.39
N PRO A 34 13.38 19.01 -34.72
CA PRO A 34 11.99 18.93 -34.30
C PRO A 34 11.21 18.03 -35.26
N THR A 35 10.93 16.79 -34.86
CA THR A 35 9.86 16.02 -35.48
C THR A 35 8.64 16.01 -34.56
N ILE A 36 7.67 16.88 -34.88
CA ILE A 36 6.29 16.71 -34.42
C ILE A 36 5.76 15.44 -35.12
N LYS A 37 6.08 14.28 -34.54
CA LYS A 37 5.31 13.07 -34.73
C LYS A 37 4.20 13.15 -33.72
N THR A 38 2.96 13.03 -34.14
CA THR A 38 1.82 12.73 -33.27
C THR A 38 2.20 11.51 -32.43
N ALA A 39 2.72 11.76 -31.23
CA ALA A 39 3.26 10.72 -30.36
C ALA A 39 2.06 9.92 -29.88
N LYS A 40 1.77 8.81 -30.57
CA LYS A 40 0.81 7.82 -30.13
C LYS A 40 1.17 7.49 -28.69
N GLU A 41 0.25 7.74 -27.78
CA GLU A 41 0.41 7.41 -26.37
C GLU A 41 0.91 5.95 -26.25
N PRO A 42 1.94 5.67 -25.44
CA PRO A 42 2.43 4.30 -25.28
C PRO A 42 1.26 3.38 -24.95
N ILE A 43 1.12 2.26 -25.66
CA ILE A 43 -0.04 1.36 -25.56
C ILE A 43 -0.31 1.00 -24.10
N ASP A 44 0.73 0.75 -23.32
CA ASP A 44 0.65 0.43 -21.90
C ASP A 44 0.16 1.57 -21.02
N LYS A 45 0.47 2.83 -21.36
CA LYS A 45 -0.08 3.99 -20.65
C LYS A 45 -1.59 4.05 -20.83
N LYS A 46 -2.07 3.83 -22.06
CA LYS A 46 -3.50 3.79 -22.36
C LYS A 46 -4.19 2.63 -21.62
N ILE A 47 -3.63 1.42 -21.68
CA ILE A 47 -4.15 0.25 -20.96
C ILE A 47 -4.22 0.55 -19.46
N TYR A 48 -3.14 1.06 -18.88
CA TYR A 48 -3.10 1.36 -17.46
C TYR A 48 -4.18 2.37 -17.08
N GLN A 49 -4.27 3.50 -17.77
CA GLN A 49 -5.23 4.56 -17.45
C GLN A 49 -6.69 4.14 -17.65
N GLN A 50 -6.99 3.38 -18.71
CA GLN A 50 -8.36 3.04 -19.08
C GLN A 50 -8.88 1.76 -18.42
N GLU A 51 -8.00 0.82 -18.09
CA GLU A 51 -8.41 -0.51 -17.65
C GLU A 51 -7.92 -0.92 -16.26
N LEU A 52 -6.81 -0.35 -15.79
CA LEU A 52 -6.17 -0.79 -14.54
C LEU A 52 -6.35 0.21 -13.40
N LYS A 53 -6.21 1.50 -13.71
CA LYS A 53 -6.09 2.56 -12.71
C LYS A 53 -7.31 2.62 -11.78
N SER A 54 -8.53 2.50 -12.31
CA SER A 54 -9.75 2.58 -11.50
C SER A 54 -9.83 1.47 -10.45
N GLU A 55 -9.43 0.24 -10.81
CA GLU A 55 -9.43 -0.90 -9.88
C GLU A 55 -8.34 -0.74 -8.83
N ILE A 56 -7.13 -0.30 -9.25
CA ILE A 56 -6.03 -0.02 -8.32
C ILE A 56 -6.42 1.07 -7.34
N ASP A 57 -6.96 2.20 -7.81
CA ASP A 57 -7.41 3.31 -6.97
C ASP A 57 -8.53 2.85 -6.01
N PHE A 58 -9.45 2.02 -6.49
CA PHE A 58 -10.52 1.47 -5.65
C PHE A 58 -9.96 0.59 -4.53
N LEU A 59 -9.06 -0.34 -4.84
CA LEU A 59 -8.46 -1.26 -3.88
C LEU A 59 -7.62 -0.50 -2.83
N THR A 60 -6.77 0.44 -3.25
CA THR A 60 -5.94 1.23 -2.33
C THR A 60 -6.79 2.15 -1.46
N THR A 61 -7.82 2.80 -2.03
CA THR A 61 -8.76 3.62 -1.25
C THR A 61 -9.55 2.78 -0.24
N LYS A 62 -9.98 1.57 -0.62
CA LYS A 62 -10.68 0.66 0.32
C LYS A 62 -9.74 0.25 1.46
N TYR A 63 -8.49 -0.07 1.16
CA TYR A 63 -7.48 -0.38 2.17
C TYR A 63 -7.30 0.77 3.16
N ASP A 64 -7.02 1.98 2.67
CA ASP A 64 -6.82 3.18 3.49
C ASP A 64 -8.06 3.48 4.35
N HIS A 65 -9.25 3.34 3.77
CA HIS A 65 -10.51 3.58 4.49
C HIS A 65 -10.70 2.62 5.67
N ILE A 66 -10.44 1.32 5.49
CA ILE A 66 -10.51 0.33 6.59
C ILE A 66 -9.47 0.69 7.66
N VAL A 67 -8.24 1.02 7.26
CA VAL A 67 -7.17 1.41 8.19
C VAL A 67 -7.59 2.62 9.03
N GLU A 68 -8.01 3.71 8.37
CA GLU A 68 -8.29 4.99 9.03
C GLU A 68 -9.57 4.96 9.86
N ARG A 69 -10.62 4.31 9.36
CA ARG A 69 -11.97 4.43 9.94
C ARG A 69 -12.38 3.26 10.81
N GLU A 70 -11.78 2.10 10.63
CA GLU A 70 -12.15 0.90 11.38
C GLU A 70 -11.01 0.41 12.26
N TRP A 71 -9.84 0.11 11.66
CA TRP A 71 -8.73 -0.47 12.40
C TRP A 71 -8.13 0.49 13.43
N LEU A 72 -7.70 1.68 13.02
CA LEU A 72 -7.00 2.61 13.90
C LEU A 72 -7.84 3.04 15.12
N PRO A 73 -9.15 3.38 14.99
CA PRO A 73 -10.00 3.66 16.14
C PRO A 73 -10.12 2.46 17.07
N THR A 74 -10.37 1.27 16.51
CA THR A 74 -10.53 0.02 17.28
C THR A 74 -9.25 -0.34 18.04
N TRP A 75 -8.09 -0.23 17.38
CA TRP A 75 -6.78 -0.45 17.98
C TRP A 75 -6.47 0.57 19.08
N THR A 76 -6.85 1.83 18.89
CA THR A 76 -6.66 2.89 19.90
C THR A 76 -7.52 2.64 21.14
N GLU A 77 -8.79 2.26 20.95
CA GLU A 77 -9.71 1.89 22.03
C GLU A 77 -9.14 0.74 22.88
N LEU A 78 -8.72 -0.34 22.21
CA LEU A 78 -8.13 -1.53 22.83
C LEU A 78 -6.90 -1.20 23.70
N ASN A 79 -6.01 -0.34 23.22
CA ASN A 79 -4.78 0.02 23.94
C ASN A 79 -4.99 1.10 25.02
N SER A 80 -6.08 1.88 24.95
CA SER A 80 -6.32 2.97 25.90
C SER A 80 -7.08 2.54 27.15
N ASN A 81 -7.89 1.48 27.08
CA ASN A 81 -8.72 1.06 28.22
C ASN A 81 -9.00 -0.45 28.26
N PRO A 82 -7.99 -1.29 28.54
CA PRO A 82 -8.11 -2.75 28.45
C PRO A 82 -9.11 -3.36 29.45
N GLY A 83 -9.46 -2.65 30.53
CA GLY A 83 -10.36 -3.13 31.59
C GLY A 83 -11.85 -2.87 31.37
N ASN A 84 -12.24 -2.10 30.35
CA ASN A 84 -13.63 -1.71 30.08
C ASN A 84 -14.03 -1.98 28.62
N ILE A 85 -13.54 -3.09 28.06
CA ILE A 85 -13.79 -3.47 26.68
C ILE A 85 -15.12 -4.21 26.59
N HIS A 86 -16.02 -3.75 25.71
CA HIS A 86 -17.18 -4.54 25.27
C HIS A 86 -16.70 -5.69 24.39
N THR A 87 -16.25 -6.79 25.01
CA THR A 87 -15.54 -7.88 24.33
C THR A 87 -16.29 -8.43 23.11
N ALA A 88 -17.61 -8.58 23.19
CA ALA A 88 -18.41 -9.06 22.06
C ALA A 88 -18.41 -8.07 20.87
N GLU A 89 -18.62 -6.78 21.12
CA GLU A 89 -18.60 -5.77 20.05
C GLU A 89 -17.21 -5.62 19.44
N LEU A 90 -16.15 -5.69 20.26
CA LEU A 90 -14.78 -5.64 19.78
C LEU A 90 -14.43 -6.87 18.93
N LEU A 91 -14.90 -8.05 19.34
CA LEU A 91 -14.73 -9.29 18.61
C LEU A 91 -15.37 -9.21 17.22
N ASP A 92 -16.62 -8.73 17.15
CA ASP A 92 -17.34 -8.55 15.89
C ASP A 92 -16.63 -7.53 14.98
N LYS A 93 -16.16 -6.40 15.53
CA LYS A 93 -15.36 -5.40 14.79
C LYS A 93 -14.09 -6.02 14.21
N MET A 94 -13.30 -6.74 15.02
CA MET A 94 -12.04 -7.33 14.55
C MET A 94 -12.26 -8.42 13.51
N ASN A 95 -13.28 -9.26 13.67
CA ASN A 95 -13.64 -10.26 12.66
C ASN A 95 -14.08 -9.62 11.35
N ASN A 96 -14.88 -8.54 11.40
CA ASN A 96 -15.25 -7.79 10.21
C ASN A 96 -14.04 -7.16 9.52
N ILE A 97 -13.13 -6.55 10.29
CA ILE A 97 -11.89 -5.97 9.73
C ILE A 97 -11.04 -7.05 9.05
N ALA A 98 -10.85 -8.21 9.70
CA ALA A 98 -10.13 -9.34 9.12
C ALA A 98 -10.74 -9.78 7.79
N GLN A 99 -12.07 -9.95 7.75
CA GLN A 99 -12.78 -10.31 6.53
C GLN A 99 -12.58 -9.28 5.41
N GLN A 100 -12.66 -7.98 5.71
CA GLN A 100 -12.49 -6.94 4.69
C GLN A 100 -11.09 -6.94 4.06
N PHE A 101 -10.04 -7.18 4.86
CA PHE A 101 -8.68 -7.31 4.32
C PHE A 101 -8.48 -8.60 3.51
N ASN A 102 -9.07 -9.71 3.94
CA ASN A 102 -9.11 -10.95 3.15
C ASN A 102 -9.77 -10.73 1.78
N GLU A 103 -10.89 -9.99 1.75
CA GLU A 103 -11.57 -9.63 0.50
C GLU A 103 -10.69 -8.77 -0.41
N ILE A 104 -9.94 -7.80 0.14
CA ILE A 104 -8.98 -6.99 -0.63
C ILE A 104 -7.90 -7.89 -1.24
N SER A 105 -7.32 -8.78 -0.45
CA SER A 105 -6.31 -9.74 -0.89
C SER A 105 -6.81 -10.59 -2.05
N LYS A 106 -7.99 -11.21 -1.90
CA LYS A 106 -8.62 -12.03 -2.94
C LYS A 106 -8.95 -11.25 -4.22
N LYS A 107 -9.48 -10.03 -4.08
CA LYS A 107 -9.78 -9.17 -5.24
C LYS A 107 -8.51 -8.77 -5.97
N THR A 108 -7.44 -8.46 -5.23
CA THR A 108 -6.14 -8.12 -5.82
C THR A 108 -5.54 -9.30 -6.57
N ASP A 109 -5.63 -10.52 -6.04
CA ASP A 109 -5.15 -11.72 -6.72
C ASP A 109 -5.93 -12.04 -8.00
N ALA A 110 -7.26 -11.88 -7.94
CA ALA A 110 -8.16 -12.06 -9.09
C ALA A 110 -7.95 -11.01 -10.18
N PHE A 111 -7.46 -9.81 -9.84
CA PHE A 111 -7.15 -8.74 -10.78
C PHE A 111 -5.88 -9.04 -11.59
N LYS A 112 -6.03 -9.70 -12.74
CA LYS A 112 -4.92 -10.08 -13.65
C LYS A 112 -4.37 -8.91 -14.48
N ALA A 113 -3.90 -7.86 -13.80
CA ALA A 113 -3.38 -6.64 -14.41
C ALA A 113 -2.14 -6.86 -15.31
N GLU A 114 -1.28 -7.78 -14.90
CA GLU A 114 -0.05 -8.19 -15.58
C GLU A 114 -0.31 -8.82 -16.96
N GLU A 115 -1.46 -9.45 -17.16
CA GLU A 115 -1.82 -10.06 -18.45
C GLU A 115 -2.18 -9.00 -19.50
N LYS A 116 -2.61 -7.82 -19.05
CA LYS A 116 -3.07 -6.73 -19.92
C LYS A 116 -1.90 -5.91 -20.48
N MET A 117 -0.87 -5.67 -19.67
CA MET A 117 0.32 -4.91 -20.08
C MET A 117 1.09 -5.63 -21.22
N LYS A 118 1.91 -4.90 -21.99
CA LYS A 118 2.70 -5.41 -23.10
C LYS A 118 4.19 -5.41 -22.77
N ASP A 119 4.71 -4.32 -22.23
CA ASP A 119 6.10 -4.22 -21.80
C ASP A 119 6.41 -5.19 -20.64
N PRO A 120 7.43 -6.07 -20.78
CA PRO A 120 7.78 -7.02 -19.73
C PRO A 120 8.21 -6.40 -18.39
N ALA A 121 8.88 -5.25 -18.40
CA ALA A 121 9.29 -4.56 -17.18
C ALA A 121 8.07 -3.94 -16.47
N LEU A 122 7.11 -3.39 -17.22
CA LEU A 122 5.86 -2.89 -16.65
C LEU A 122 4.99 -4.01 -16.08
N LYS A 123 4.95 -5.17 -16.75
CA LYS A 123 4.31 -6.40 -16.22
C LYS A 123 4.90 -6.81 -14.88
N GLN A 124 6.23 -6.83 -14.79
CA GLN A 124 6.91 -7.19 -13.55
C GLN A 124 6.59 -6.19 -12.43
N LYS A 125 6.59 -4.89 -12.72
CA LYS A 125 6.24 -3.86 -11.73
C LYS A 125 4.81 -3.97 -11.23
N ILE A 126 3.83 -4.14 -12.13
CA ILE A 126 2.43 -4.28 -11.69
C ILE A 126 2.21 -5.58 -10.90
N ASN A 127 2.90 -6.66 -11.27
CA ASN A 127 2.85 -7.90 -10.49
C ASN A 127 3.47 -7.73 -9.09
N TYR A 128 4.61 -7.04 -9.00
CA TYR A 128 5.26 -6.78 -7.70
C TYR A 128 4.39 -5.89 -6.80
N PHE A 129 3.74 -4.86 -7.37
CA PHE A 129 2.71 -4.09 -6.65
C PHE A 129 1.64 -5.01 -6.06
N LYS A 130 1.04 -5.90 -6.87
CA LYS A 130 0.00 -6.82 -6.41
C LYS A 130 0.50 -7.72 -5.29
N THR A 131 1.67 -8.32 -5.45
CA THR A 131 2.26 -9.22 -4.43
C THR A 131 2.47 -8.51 -3.11
N ALA A 132 3.07 -7.31 -3.12
CA ALA A 132 3.27 -6.53 -1.91
C ALA A 132 1.94 -6.06 -1.30
N PHE A 133 0.96 -5.66 -2.11
CA PHE A 133 -0.34 -5.21 -1.62
C PHE A 133 -1.18 -6.35 -1.01
N ILE A 134 -1.11 -7.56 -1.59
CA ILE A 134 -1.68 -8.78 -1.02
C ILE A 134 -1.01 -9.10 0.32
N ALA A 135 0.32 -9.04 0.39
CA ALA A 135 1.05 -9.28 1.62
C ALA A 135 0.65 -8.27 2.72
N ALA A 136 0.54 -6.98 2.38
CA ALA A 136 0.08 -5.95 3.31
C ALA A 136 -1.33 -6.25 3.84
N SER A 137 -2.25 -6.65 2.96
CA SER A 137 -3.63 -7.00 3.32
C SER A 137 -3.68 -8.23 4.23
N ASN A 138 -2.94 -9.29 3.90
CA ASN A 138 -2.88 -10.50 4.72
C ASN A 138 -2.26 -10.21 6.11
N CYS A 139 -1.26 -9.32 6.20
CA CYS A 139 -0.70 -8.91 7.48
C CYS A 139 -1.72 -8.15 8.34
N MET A 140 -2.54 -7.27 7.74
CA MET A 140 -3.62 -6.60 8.45
C MET A 140 -4.72 -7.57 8.91
N GLU A 141 -5.09 -8.54 8.07
CA GLU A 141 -6.00 -9.63 8.44
C GLU A 141 -5.45 -10.40 9.65
N ASN A 142 -4.17 -10.82 9.60
CA ASN A 142 -3.52 -11.53 10.69
C ASN A 142 -3.43 -10.70 11.98
N ALA A 143 -3.25 -9.39 11.87
CA ALA A 143 -3.27 -8.50 13.04
C ALA A 143 -4.64 -8.53 13.72
N ALA A 144 -5.72 -8.41 12.95
CA ALA A 144 -7.08 -8.46 13.47
C ALA A 144 -7.42 -9.83 14.07
N LEU A 145 -7.08 -10.93 13.38
CA LEU A 145 -7.27 -12.29 13.89
C LEU A 145 -6.48 -12.55 15.18
N SER A 146 -5.28 -12.00 15.31
CA SER A 146 -4.48 -12.14 16.53
C SER A 146 -5.17 -11.49 17.73
N VAL A 147 -5.82 -10.33 17.53
CA VAL A 147 -6.64 -9.69 18.56
C VAL A 147 -7.85 -10.56 18.89
N THR A 148 -8.59 -11.05 17.89
CA THR A 148 -9.73 -11.98 18.08
C THR A 148 -9.33 -13.18 18.94
N GLN A 149 -8.18 -13.82 18.68
CA GLN A 149 -7.67 -14.94 19.48
C GLN A 149 -7.48 -14.57 20.96
N GLY A 150 -7.00 -13.37 21.24
CA GLY A 150 -6.81 -12.87 22.61
C GLY A 150 -8.13 -12.61 23.32
N LEU A 151 -9.12 -12.06 22.61
CA LEU A 151 -10.47 -11.81 23.12
C LEU A 151 -11.25 -13.11 23.37
N ASN A 152 -10.99 -14.16 22.59
CA ASN A 152 -11.57 -15.50 22.77
C ASN A 152 -10.86 -16.35 23.85
N ASN A 153 -9.81 -15.84 24.49
CA ASN A 153 -8.96 -16.59 25.42
C ASN A 153 -8.27 -17.83 24.80
N GLU A 154 -8.10 -17.86 23.46
CA GLU A 154 -7.32 -18.89 22.77
C GLU A 154 -5.82 -18.73 23.04
N LYS A 155 -5.39 -17.48 23.27
CA LYS A 155 -4.06 -17.08 23.72
C LYS A 155 -4.18 -16.00 24.78
N THR A 156 -3.07 -15.71 25.49
CA THR A 156 -3.06 -14.57 26.40
C THR A 156 -3.26 -13.28 25.61
N LEU A 157 -4.02 -12.33 26.16
CA LEU A 157 -4.25 -11.03 25.50
C LEU A 157 -2.93 -10.33 25.19
N LYS A 158 -1.93 -10.43 26.08
CA LYS A 158 -0.59 -9.87 25.88
C LYS A 158 0.09 -10.45 24.62
N ASP A 159 0.16 -11.77 24.51
CA ASP A 159 0.82 -12.43 23.37
C ASP A 159 0.06 -12.15 22.07
N SER A 160 -1.26 -12.10 22.13
CA SER A 160 -2.12 -11.72 21.01
C SER A 160 -1.86 -10.29 20.53
N LEU A 161 -1.72 -9.33 21.44
CA LEU A 161 -1.38 -7.94 21.11
C LEU A 161 0.04 -7.80 20.54
N GLU A 162 0.99 -8.59 21.03
CA GLU A 162 2.35 -8.63 20.49
C GLU A 162 2.37 -9.18 19.05
N ASN A 163 1.68 -10.29 18.80
CA ASN A 163 1.52 -10.86 17.45
C ASN A 163 0.81 -9.90 16.50
N ALA A 164 -0.23 -9.20 16.98
CA ALA A 164 -0.89 -8.16 16.20
C ALA A 164 0.08 -7.04 15.84
N THR A 165 0.88 -6.56 16.80
CA THR A 165 1.89 -5.50 16.58
C THR A 165 2.96 -5.94 15.56
N GLN A 166 3.45 -7.17 15.64
CA GLN A 166 4.41 -7.70 14.66
C GLN A 166 3.79 -7.76 13.25
N SER A 167 2.54 -8.20 13.15
CA SER A 167 1.79 -8.24 11.89
C SER A 167 1.59 -6.85 11.31
N LEU A 168 1.30 -5.84 12.13
CA LEU A 168 1.21 -4.44 11.69
C LEU A 168 2.54 -3.91 11.14
N GLY A 169 3.66 -4.21 11.80
CA GLY A 169 4.98 -3.80 11.29
C GLY A 169 5.27 -4.38 9.90
N LEU A 170 4.86 -5.63 9.64
CA LEU A 170 4.96 -6.24 8.32
C LEU A 170 3.98 -5.63 7.31
N ALA A 171 2.76 -5.29 7.74
CA ALA A 171 1.78 -4.62 6.90
C ALA A 171 2.33 -3.27 6.40
N ASP A 172 2.91 -2.47 7.31
CA ASP A 172 3.51 -1.17 7.00
C ASP A 172 4.65 -1.29 5.97
N GLN A 173 5.53 -2.28 6.13
CA GLN A 173 6.62 -2.52 5.18
C GLN A 173 6.09 -2.87 3.78
N ASN A 174 5.08 -3.75 3.72
CA ASN A 174 4.53 -4.22 2.45
C ASN A 174 3.68 -3.14 1.75
N ILE A 175 2.92 -2.32 2.49
CA ILE A 175 2.15 -1.24 1.86
C ILE A 175 3.07 -0.15 1.31
N VAL A 176 4.15 0.21 2.02
CA VAL A 176 5.17 1.15 1.50
C VAL A 176 5.77 0.63 0.21
N MET A 177 6.13 -0.66 0.17
CA MET A 177 6.68 -1.31 -1.02
C MET A 177 5.70 -1.31 -2.19
N ALA A 178 4.43 -1.63 -1.94
CA ALA A 178 3.37 -1.61 -2.94
C ALA A 178 3.20 -0.20 -3.54
N LEU A 179 2.99 0.80 -2.68
CA LEU A 179 2.74 2.18 -3.11
C LEU A 179 3.96 2.82 -3.79
N SER A 180 5.19 2.48 -3.36
CA SER A 180 6.41 2.95 -4.04
C SER A 180 6.52 2.36 -5.44
N THR A 181 6.26 1.06 -5.59
CA THR A 181 6.26 0.39 -6.89
C THR A 181 5.21 1.00 -7.83
N LEU A 182 4.03 1.31 -7.29
CA LEU A 182 2.97 1.97 -8.05
C LEU A 182 3.37 3.39 -8.47
N ALA A 183 4.08 4.13 -7.61
CA ALA A 183 4.62 5.45 -7.94
C ALA A 183 5.65 5.35 -9.09
N GLU A 184 6.61 4.43 -9.00
CA GLU A 184 7.60 4.19 -10.06
C GLU A 184 6.93 3.80 -11.38
N LEU A 185 5.88 2.96 -11.33
CA LEU A 185 5.09 2.60 -12.51
C LEU A 185 4.45 3.83 -13.16
N ASN A 186 3.82 4.70 -12.35
CA ASN A 186 3.23 5.94 -12.83
C ASN A 186 4.28 6.87 -13.46
N ASP A 187 5.48 6.96 -12.86
CA ASP A 187 6.57 7.80 -13.37
C ASP A 187 7.06 7.30 -14.73
N ILE A 188 7.27 5.99 -14.90
CA ILE A 188 7.65 5.39 -16.19
C ILE A 188 6.57 5.62 -17.25
N LEU A 189 5.30 5.55 -16.86
CA LEU A 189 4.17 5.82 -17.75
C LEU A 189 3.94 7.33 -17.99
N GLY A 190 4.73 8.22 -17.38
CA GLY A 190 4.53 9.67 -17.50
C GLY A 190 3.15 10.13 -17.02
N ILE A 191 2.66 9.50 -15.94
CA ILE A 191 1.39 9.85 -15.27
C ILE A 191 1.74 10.73 -14.07
N THR A 192 1.68 12.03 -14.26
CA THR A 192 1.90 13.00 -13.17
C THR A 192 0.70 13.04 -12.24
N LYS A 193 0.96 13.04 -10.92
CA LYS A 193 -0.04 13.41 -9.92
C LYS A 193 -0.43 14.88 -10.16
N LYS A 194 -1.68 15.14 -10.57
CA LYS A 194 -2.24 16.49 -10.57
C LYS A 194 -2.50 16.98 -9.16
#